data_AF-A0A968V049-F1
#
_entry.id   AF-A0A968V049-F1
#
_cell.length_a   1.000
_cell.length_b   1.000
_cell.length_c   1.000
_cell.angle_alpha   90.00
_cell.angle_beta   90.00
_cell.angle_gamma   90.00
#
_symmetry.space_group_name_H-M   'P 1'
#
loop_
_entity.id
_entity.type
_entity.pdbx_description
1 polymer ?
#
loop_
_entity_poly.entity_id
_entity_poly.type
_entity_poly.pdbx_seq_one_letter_code
_entity_poly.pdbx_strand_id
1 'polypeptide(L)' 'MLTGNDLGQLAGIYDIPTEEILTTFKGIAEIQTLLQTKDPVMALHRLAQKELDKENMETAAKAVWLADTLSNLSQ' A
#
# COMPACT_ATOMS: atom_id res chain seq x y z
N MET A 1 13.33 -3.55 -0.42
CA MET A 1 12.08 -3.87 -1.14
C MET A 1 11.32 -4.82 -0.26
N LEU A 2 10.00 -4.66 -0.12
CA LEU A 2 9.15 -5.72 0.44
C LEU A 2 9.47 -6.99 -0.33
N THR A 3 9.81 -8.06 0.38
CA THR A 3 10.04 -9.35 -0.27
C THR A 3 8.69 -9.95 -0.63
N GLY A 4 8.65 -10.85 -1.62
CA GLY A 4 7.41 -11.57 -1.97
C GLY A 4 6.78 -12.28 -0.77
N ASN A 5 7.56 -12.57 0.29
CA ASN A 5 7.10 -13.18 1.52
C ASN A 5 6.31 -12.22 2.44
N ASP A 6 6.64 -10.94 2.45
CA ASP A 6 5.93 -9.91 3.23
C ASP A 6 4.61 -9.54 2.54
N LEU A 7 4.61 -9.54 1.21
CA LEU A 7 3.43 -9.36 0.38
C LEU A 7 2.48 -10.56 0.49
N GLY A 8 3.02 -11.79 0.51
CA GLY A 8 2.23 -13.00 0.72
C GLY A 8 1.56 -13.08 2.10
N GLN A 9 2.23 -12.57 3.15
CA GLN A 9 1.62 -12.45 4.48
C GLN A 9 0.48 -11.43 4.50
N LEU A 10 0.63 -10.29 3.84
CA LEU A 10 -0.44 -9.29 3.75
C LEU A 10 -1.61 -9.75 2.88
N ALA A 11 -1.33 -10.40 1.74
CA ALA A 11 -2.34 -10.91 0.81
C ALA A 11 -3.10 -12.14 1.34
N GLY A 12 -2.53 -12.86 2.31
CA GLY A 12 -3.17 -14.03 2.92
C GLY A 12 -4.04 -13.74 4.14
N ILE A 13 -3.97 -12.53 4.72
CA ILE A 13 -4.58 -12.22 6.02
C ILE A 13 -5.73 -11.21 5.92
N TYR A 14 -5.74 -10.33 4.92
CA TYR A 14 -6.78 -9.31 4.76
C TYR A 14 -7.56 -9.47 3.46
N ASP A 15 -8.89 -9.34 3.54
CA ASP A 15 -9.75 -9.21 2.38
C ASP A 15 -9.27 -8.07 1.48
N ILE A 16 -9.39 -8.27 0.17
CA ILE A 16 -9.08 -7.26 -0.83
C ILE A 16 -9.83 -5.96 -0.46
N PRO A 17 -9.14 -4.84 -0.19
CA PRO A 17 -9.81 -3.60 0.15
C PRO A 17 -10.72 -3.18 -1.00
N THR A 18 -11.94 -2.76 -0.70
CA THR A 18 -12.85 -2.25 -1.73
C THR A 18 -12.28 -0.98 -2.36
N GLU A 19 -12.70 -0.68 -3.60
CA GLU A 19 -12.29 0.56 -4.28
C GLU A 19 -12.61 1.81 -3.48
N GLU A 20 -13.73 1.80 -2.74
CA GLU A 20 -14.12 2.89 -1.84
C GLU A 20 -13.08 3.09 -0.72
N ILE A 21 -12.67 1.99 -0.06
CA ILE A 21 -11.65 2.01 0.99
C ILE A 21 -10.32 2.54 0.45
N LEU A 22 -9.91 2.09 -0.75
CA LEU A 22 -8.70 2.58 -1.38
C LEU A 22 -8.82 4.06 -1.75
N THR A 23 -9.98 4.52 -2.19
CA THR A 23 -10.23 5.93 -2.52
C THR A 23 -10.15 6.81 -1.27
N THR A 24 -10.78 6.40 -0.17
CA THR A 24 -10.64 7.08 1.12
C THR A 24 -9.18 7.11 1.58
N PHE A 25 -8.47 5.99 1.43
CA PHE A 25 -7.06 5.89 1.80
C PHE A 25 -6.17 6.83 0.97
N LYS A 26 -6.39 6.92 -0.35
CA LYS A 26 -5.75 7.91 -1.23
C LYS A 26 -6.04 9.36 -0.80
N GLY A 27 -7.18 9.60 -0.15
CA GLY A 27 -7.59 10.91 0.35
C GLY A 27 -6.80 11.42 1.55
N ILE A 28 -6.04 10.57 2.23
CA ILE A 28 -5.25 10.96 3.41
C ILE A 28 -4.07 11.82 2.97
N ALA A 29 -3.84 12.96 3.65
CA ALA A 29 -2.79 13.93 3.27
C ALA A 29 -1.38 13.32 3.19
N GLU A 30 -1.03 12.42 4.12
CA GLU A 30 0.24 11.68 4.08
C GLU A 30 0.34 10.80 2.82
N ILE A 31 -0.74 10.10 2.47
CA ILE A 31 -0.78 9.24 1.28
C ILE A 31 -0.70 10.08 0.01
N GLN A 32 -1.43 11.20 -0.08
CA GLN A 32 -1.32 12.14 -1.20
C GLN A 32 0.12 12.64 -1.39
N THR A 33 0.83 12.90 -0.29
CA THR A 33 2.24 13.31 -0.34
C THR A 33 3.11 12.20 -0.93
N LEU A 34 2.89 10.94 -0.54
CA LEU A 34 3.60 9.79 -1.10
C LEU A 34 3.31 9.59 -2.59
N LEU A 35 2.06 9.80 -3.01
CA LEU A 35 1.62 9.70 -4.41
C LEU A 35 2.26 10.75 -5.33
N GLN A 36 2.72 11.88 -4.78
CA GLN A 36 3.40 12.94 -5.54
C GLN A 36 4.93 12.77 -5.61
N THR A 37 5.48 11.73 -4.97
CA THR A 37 6.92 11.47 -5.04
C THR A 37 7.34 10.99 -6.43
N LYS A 38 8.65 11.02 -6.70
CA LYS A 38 9.22 10.53 -7.96
C LYS A 38 8.94 9.04 -8.22
N ASP A 39 8.76 8.25 -7.15
CA ASP A 39 8.46 6.83 -7.22
C ASP A 39 7.40 6.47 -6.14
N PRO A 40 6.11 6.73 -6.44
CA PRO A 40 5.04 6.55 -5.48
C PRO A 40 4.80 5.09 -5.11
N VAL A 41 5.07 4.15 -6.04
CA VAL A 41 4.99 2.71 -5.79
C VAL A 41 6.00 2.30 -4.72
N MET A 42 7.27 2.69 -4.89
CA MET A 42 8.29 2.40 -3.89
C MET A 42 8.00 3.11 -2.55
N ALA A 43 7.46 4.33 -2.59
CA ALA A 43 7.10 5.07 -1.38
C ALA A 43 6.00 4.37 -0.58
N LEU A 44 4.96 3.85 -1.25
CA LEU A 44 3.88 3.08 -0.64
C LEU A 44 4.35 1.72 -0.11
N HIS A 45 5.26 1.04 -0.81
CA HIS A 45 5.88 -0.18 -0.30
C HIS A 45 6.68 0.06 0.98
N ARG A 46 7.39 1.19 1.09
CA ARG A 46 8.10 1.57 2.33
C ARG A 46 7.13 1.88 3.46
N LEU A 47 6.01 2.56 3.15
CA LEU A 47 4.95 2.79 4.13
C LEU A 47 4.39 1.45 4.65
N ALA A 48 4.06 0.53 3.76
CA ALA A 48 3.55 -0.78 4.13
C ALA A 48 4.52 -1.54 5.04
N GLN A 49 5.82 -1.53 4.74
CA GLN A 49 6.84 -2.13 5.60
C GLN A 49 6.88 -1.48 7.00
N LYS A 50 6.86 -0.14 7.05
CA LYS A 50 6.85 0.60 8.33
C LYS A 50 5.60 0.32 9.16
N GLU A 51 4.45 0.13 8.54
CA GLU A 51 3.19 -0.17 9.24
C GLU A 51 3.12 -1.64 9.66
N LEU A 52 3.72 -2.57 8.90
CA LEU A 52 3.95 -3.95 9.34
C LEU A 52 4.80 -4.03 10.61
N ASP A 53 5.90 -3.27 10.68
CA ASP A 53 6.78 -3.22 11.85
C ASP A 53 6.06 -2.70 13.11
N LYS A 54 4.95 -1.97 12.93
CA LYS A 54 4.08 -1.47 14.00
C LYS A 54 2.86 -2.36 14.25
N GLU A 55 2.80 -3.53 13.61
CA GLU A 55 1.65 -4.44 13.64
C GLU A 55 0.35 -3.81 13.10
N ASN A 56 0.44 -2.71 12.36
CA ASN A 56 -0.69 -2.06 11.69
C ASN A 56 -0.94 -2.68 10.31
N MET A 57 -1.40 -3.92 10.35
CA MET A 57 -1.58 -4.75 9.15
C MET A 57 -2.62 -4.17 8.18
N GLU A 58 -3.65 -3.49 8.69
CA GLU A 58 -4.70 -2.88 7.86
C GLU A 58 -4.12 -1.77 6.95
N THR A 59 -3.36 -0.82 7.52
CA THR A 59 -2.73 0.24 6.73
C THR A 59 -1.67 -0.33 5.80
N ALA A 60 -0.92 -1.34 6.24
CA ALA A 60 0.07 -2.00 5.40
C ALA A 60 -0.57 -2.66 4.17
N ALA A 61 -1.68 -3.38 4.35
CA ALA A 61 -2.44 -3.97 3.25
C ALA A 61 -2.94 -2.91 2.27
N LYS A 62 -3.58 -1.84 2.77
CA LYS A 62 -4.08 -0.74 1.91
C LYS A 62 -2.96 -0.08 1.10
N ALA A 63 -1.79 0.12 1.70
CA ALA A 63 -0.63 0.71 1.02
C ALA A 63 -0.07 -0.20 -0.08
N VAL A 64 0.01 -1.52 0.15
CA VAL A 64 0.42 -2.49 -0.88
C VAL A 64 -0.57 -2.54 -2.03
N TRP A 65 -1.87 -2.66 -1.74
CA TRP A 65 -2.91 -2.72 -2.78
C TRP A 65 -2.95 -1.44 -3.63
N LEU A 66 -2.75 -0.29 -2.99
CA LEU A 66 -2.63 0.98 -3.70
C LEU A 66 -1.40 1.01 -4.63
N ALA A 67 -0.26 0.50 -4.17
CA ALA A 67 0.97 0.43 -4.96
C ALA A 67 0.82 -0.51 -6.16
N ASP A 68 0.17 -1.65 -5.98
CA ASP A 68 -0.12 -2.63 -7.04
C ASP A 68 -1.06 -2.02 -8.09
N THR A 69 -2.13 -1.35 -7.66
CA THR A 69 -3.05 -0.64 -8.56
C THR A 69 -2.33 0.38 -9.44
N LEU A 70 -1.39 1.15 -8.87
CA LEU A 70 -0.60 2.14 -9.61
C LEU A 70 0.38 1.49 -10.60
N SER A 71 0.99 0.37 -10.20
CA SER A 71 1.92 -0.39 -11.05
C SER A 71 1.20 -0.98 -12.26
N ASN A 72 0.01 -1.53 -12.05
CA ASN A 72 -0.85 -2.10 -13.10
C ASN A 72 -1.45 -1.03 -14.03
N LEU A 73 -1.66 0.20 -13.54
CA LEU A 73 -2.12 1.34 -14.36
C LEU A 73 -1.01 1.94 -15.26
N SER A 74 0.26 1.63 -15.00
CA SER A 74 1.41 2.15 -15.75
C SER A 74 1.92 1.24 -16.86
N GLN A 75 1.24 0.11 -17.10
CA GLN A 75 1.46 -0.84 -18.20
C GLN A 75 0.44 -0.64 -19.31
#